data_AF-A0A3M7DM90-F1
#
_entry.id   AF-A0A3M7DM90-F1
#
_cell.length_a   1.000
_cell.length_b   1.000
_cell.length_c   1.000
_cell.angle_alpha   90.00
_cell.angle_beta   90.00
_cell.angle_gamma   90.00
#
_symmetry.space_group_name_H-M   'P 1'
#
loop_
_entity.id
_entity.type
_entity.pdbx_description
1 polymer ?
#
loop_
_entity_poly.entity_id
_entity_poly.type
_entity_poly.pdbx_seq_one_letter_code
_entity_poly.pdbx_strand_id
1 'polypeptide(L)'
;MVVTGSGDKTVRVWSLSDYSCLRTFEGHVNSVLKVVWLPPPKDSRSKSSRGVQVASAAGDGLVKVWDAQEGECAATLDNHIDRVWALAVKPSPITDKAATKEQSSEDTAMAEGDEEQGASNEPTLELVSGSADSTLTFWNDTTATTALEASTQATQRVEQDQELQNHIRSSNYREAIVLALQLNHPKRLLDLFSTVVNGPHEAGSFVGKMGVDEVIASLSDSQLWNLLRRVRDWNANARTHNVAQHVLYAVLRLIPRERLVSLRTRRRKASAADEEVEAGLTDAMAQLSTKDQNKESVKDVVDGLKAYSQRHYDRLDKTADERFVLLWALQQMDSVGGDAVSRGLTVNGDAADQGDMVMLHGGT
;
A
#
# COMPACT_ATOMS: atom_id res chain seq x y z
N MET A 1 -25.18 -34.58 15.76
CA MET A 1 -25.01 -33.38 16.59
C MET A 1 -26.32 -32.63 16.62
N VAL A 2 -26.72 -32.11 17.77
CA VAL A 2 -27.95 -31.31 17.93
C VAL A 2 -27.55 -29.91 18.36
N VAL A 3 -28.26 -28.89 17.87
CA VAL A 3 -28.06 -27.51 18.30
C VAL A 3 -29.32 -27.03 19.00
N THR A 4 -29.14 -26.38 20.14
CA THR A 4 -30.22 -25.79 20.92
C THR A 4 -29.93 -24.32 21.16
N GLY A 5 -30.87 -23.44 20.81
CA GLY A 5 -30.89 -22.05 21.27
C GLY A 5 -31.71 -21.96 22.55
N SER A 6 -31.20 -21.24 23.54
CA SER A 6 -31.84 -21.09 24.85
C SER A 6 -32.18 -19.64 25.15
N GLY A 7 -33.18 -19.45 26.02
CA GLY A 7 -33.59 -18.13 26.51
C GLY A 7 -32.52 -17.46 27.39
N ASP A 8 -31.56 -18.23 27.88
CA ASP A 8 -30.37 -17.77 28.62
C ASP A 8 -29.32 -17.07 27.74
N LYS A 9 -29.66 -16.79 26.48
CA LYS A 9 -28.83 -16.09 25.48
C LYS A 9 -27.67 -16.94 24.94
N THR A 10 -27.66 -18.24 25.24
CA THR A 10 -26.63 -19.17 24.78
C THR A 10 -27.16 -20.08 23.67
N VAL A 11 -26.25 -20.45 22.75
CA VAL A 11 -26.49 -21.53 21.78
C VAL A 11 -25.56 -22.66 22.14
N ARG A 12 -26.08 -23.88 22.27
CA ARG A 12 -25.29 -25.07 22.66
C ARG A 12 -25.34 -26.15 21.60
N VAL A 13 -24.21 -26.82 21.40
CA VAL A 13 -24.05 -27.96 20.50
C VAL A 13 -23.88 -29.22 21.34
N TRP A 14 -24.66 -30.24 21.06
CA TRP A 14 -24.70 -31.49 21.82
C TRP A 14 -24.28 -32.69 20.97
N SER A 15 -23.55 -33.61 21.59
CA SER A 15 -23.33 -34.95 21.01
C SER A 15 -24.48 -35.89 21.35
N LEU A 16 -24.88 -36.73 20.39
CA LEU A 16 -25.89 -37.77 20.62
C LEU A 16 -25.30 -39.06 21.20
N SER A 17 -23.98 -39.26 21.08
CA SER A 17 -23.30 -40.43 21.65
C SER A 17 -23.26 -40.36 23.17
N ASP A 18 -22.86 -39.20 23.68
CA ASP A 18 -22.49 -39.02 25.08
C ASP A 18 -23.44 -38.08 25.83
N TYR A 19 -24.42 -37.49 25.13
CA TYR A 19 -25.35 -36.48 25.63
C TYR A 19 -24.67 -35.27 26.31
N SER A 20 -23.39 -35.07 26.03
CA SER A 20 -22.58 -33.99 26.57
C SER A 20 -22.70 -32.74 25.71
N CYS A 21 -22.56 -31.58 26.35
CA CYS A 21 -22.44 -30.30 25.66
C CYS A 21 -21.02 -30.21 25.08
N LEU A 22 -20.91 -30.20 23.75
CA LEU A 22 -19.65 -30.07 23.04
C LEU A 22 -19.15 -28.62 23.08
N ARG A 23 -20.04 -27.67 22.79
CA ARG A 23 -19.73 -26.23 22.71
C ARG A 23 -20.89 -25.39 23.20
N THR A 24 -20.54 -24.27 23.82
CA THR A 24 -21.46 -23.20 24.22
C THR A 24 -21.02 -21.92 23.53
N PHE A 25 -21.91 -21.30 22.78
CA PHE A 25 -21.73 -20.01 22.15
C PHE A 25 -22.43 -18.94 22.99
N GLU A 26 -21.69 -17.90 23.34
CA GLU A 26 -22.17 -16.74 24.07
C GLU A 26 -21.93 -15.48 23.24
N GLY A 27 -22.82 -14.51 23.34
CA GLY A 27 -22.68 -13.24 22.63
C GLY A 27 -23.98 -12.60 22.17
N HIS A 28 -25.11 -13.30 22.27
CA HIS A 28 -26.43 -12.69 22.05
C HIS A 28 -26.83 -11.80 23.23
N VAL A 29 -27.47 -10.67 22.94
CA VAL A 29 -27.91 -9.73 24.00
C VAL A 29 -29.26 -10.17 24.57
N ASN A 30 -30.09 -10.79 23.73
CA ASN A 30 -31.42 -11.26 24.07
C ASN A 30 -31.58 -12.78 23.82
N SER A 31 -32.75 -13.32 24.15
CA SER A 31 -33.06 -14.73 23.96
C SER A 31 -32.94 -15.16 22.50
N VAL A 32 -32.33 -16.32 22.28
CA VAL A 32 -32.23 -16.93 20.96
C VAL A 32 -33.55 -17.60 20.62
N LEU A 33 -34.17 -17.20 19.52
CA LEU A 33 -35.50 -17.65 19.12
C LEU A 33 -35.44 -18.77 18.09
N LYS A 34 -34.45 -18.72 17.18
CA LYS A 34 -34.30 -19.70 16.11
C LYS A 34 -32.83 -20.03 15.89
N VAL A 35 -32.56 -21.31 15.64
CA VAL A 35 -31.25 -21.79 15.23
C VAL A 35 -31.40 -22.71 14.02
N VAL A 36 -30.51 -22.58 13.05
CA VAL A 36 -30.51 -23.32 11.79
C VAL A 36 -29.09 -23.76 11.45
N TRP A 37 -28.97 -24.98 10.91
CA TRP A 37 -27.72 -25.45 10.34
C TRP A 37 -27.52 -24.89 8.95
N LEU A 38 -26.32 -24.37 8.68
CA LEU A 38 -25.90 -24.08 7.33
C LEU A 38 -25.37 -25.39 6.71
N PRO A 39 -25.77 -25.74 5.48
CA PRO A 39 -25.28 -26.95 4.84
C PRO A 39 -23.77 -26.82 4.61
N PRO A 40 -23.00 -27.91 4.82
CA PRO A 40 -21.57 -27.86 4.61
C PRO A 40 -21.26 -27.61 3.12
N PRO A 41 -20.17 -26.89 2.81
CA PRO A 41 -19.72 -26.74 1.43
C PRO A 41 -19.39 -28.12 0.84
N LYS A 42 -19.79 -28.36 -0.43
CA LYS A 42 -19.64 -29.65 -1.10
C LYS A 42 -18.16 -30.04 -1.37
N ASP A 43 -17.24 -29.08 -1.27
CA ASP A 43 -15.81 -29.27 -1.57
C ASP A 43 -14.98 -29.64 -0.33
N SER A 44 -15.11 -30.88 0.12
CA SER A 44 -14.26 -31.46 1.17
C SER A 44 -12.79 -31.68 0.76
N ARG A 45 -12.41 -31.32 -0.47
CA ARG A 45 -11.04 -31.43 -1.00
C ARG A 45 -10.28 -30.10 -1.07
N SER A 46 -10.97 -28.96 -0.95
CA SER A 46 -10.28 -27.68 -0.85
C SER A 46 -9.72 -27.54 0.57
N LYS A 47 -8.48 -27.08 0.68
CA LYS A 47 -7.83 -26.73 1.96
C LYS A 47 -8.57 -25.60 2.70
N SER A 48 -9.63 -25.06 2.11
CA SER A 48 -10.64 -24.15 2.66
C SER A 48 -12.00 -24.86 2.85
N SER A 49 -12.01 -26.11 3.33
CA SER A 49 -13.26 -26.76 3.73
C SER A 49 -13.76 -26.03 4.98
N ARG A 50 -14.70 -25.10 4.82
CA ARG A 50 -15.33 -24.41 5.95
C ARG A 50 -15.90 -25.45 6.92
N GLY A 51 -15.71 -25.20 8.21
CA GLY A 51 -16.34 -25.98 9.26
C GLY A 51 -17.86 -25.98 9.12
N VAL A 52 -18.53 -26.90 9.81
CA VAL A 52 -19.99 -26.90 9.86
C VAL A 52 -20.44 -25.62 10.57
N GLN A 53 -21.16 -24.75 9.88
CA GLN A 53 -21.61 -23.48 10.45
C GLN A 53 -23.05 -23.55 10.95
N VAL A 54 -23.34 -22.72 11.95
CA VAL A 54 -24.65 -22.59 12.60
C VAL A 54 -25.09 -21.14 12.53
N ALA A 55 -26.28 -20.88 12.01
CA ALA A 55 -26.90 -19.56 12.05
C ALA A 55 -27.90 -19.50 13.21
N SER A 56 -27.89 -18.40 13.96
CA SER A 56 -28.78 -18.17 15.09
C SER A 56 -29.40 -16.78 15.01
N ALA A 57 -30.69 -16.69 15.29
CA ALA A 57 -31.46 -15.45 15.36
C ALA A 57 -31.93 -15.23 16.78
N ALA A 58 -31.77 -14.00 17.26
CA ALA A 58 -32.17 -13.60 18.59
C ALA A 58 -33.15 -12.43 18.58
N GLY A 59 -33.75 -12.19 19.74
CA GLY A 59 -34.66 -11.07 19.96
C GLY A 59 -33.97 -9.70 20.08
N ASP A 60 -32.71 -9.58 19.70
CA ASP A 60 -31.94 -8.33 19.64
C ASP A 60 -31.88 -7.74 18.22
N GLY A 61 -32.54 -8.38 17.24
CA GLY A 61 -32.51 -7.96 15.84
C GLY A 61 -31.29 -8.50 15.07
N LEU A 62 -30.39 -9.19 15.76
CA LEU A 62 -29.15 -9.68 15.17
C LEU A 62 -29.27 -11.15 14.75
N VAL A 63 -28.70 -11.45 13.58
CA VAL A 63 -28.48 -12.82 13.13
C VAL A 63 -26.99 -13.10 13.18
N LYS A 64 -26.57 -14.11 13.94
CA LYS A 64 -25.15 -14.47 14.11
C LYS A 64 -24.85 -15.82 13.48
N VAL A 65 -23.76 -15.89 12.74
CA VAL A 65 -23.22 -17.11 12.15
C VAL A 65 -22.02 -17.55 12.99
N TRP A 66 -22.05 -18.79 13.45
CA TRP A 66 -21.04 -19.42 14.30
C TRP A 66 -20.38 -20.57 13.56
N ASP A 67 -19.08 -20.76 13.79
CA ASP A 67 -18.40 -21.99 13.38
C ASP A 67 -18.48 -23.03 14.52
N ALA A 68 -19.02 -24.22 14.22
CA ALA A 68 -19.13 -25.31 15.19
C ALA A 68 -17.78 -25.91 15.59
N GLN A 69 -16.73 -25.75 14.77
CA GLN A 69 -15.41 -26.29 15.05
C GLN A 69 -14.57 -25.35 15.91
N GLU A 70 -14.49 -24.07 15.53
CA GLU A 70 -13.66 -23.08 16.22
C GLU A 70 -14.34 -22.58 17.50
N GLY A 71 -15.68 -22.46 17.50
CA GLY A 71 -16.41 -21.93 18.65
C GLY A 71 -16.56 -20.40 18.62
N GLU A 72 -16.07 -19.74 17.57
CA GLU A 72 -16.07 -18.29 17.43
C GLU A 72 -17.25 -17.78 16.57
N CYS A 73 -17.60 -16.51 16.75
CA CYS A 73 -18.61 -15.83 15.94
C CYS A 73 -17.99 -15.41 14.60
N ALA A 74 -18.36 -16.05 13.51
CA ALA A 74 -17.82 -15.77 12.18
C ALA A 74 -18.37 -14.47 11.57
N ALA A 75 -19.67 -14.20 11.74
CA ALA A 75 -20.30 -12.99 11.22
C ALA A 75 -21.50 -12.57 12.08
N THR A 76 -21.68 -11.26 12.21
CA THR A 76 -22.88 -10.63 12.77
C THR A 76 -23.61 -9.89 11.65
N LEU A 77 -24.81 -10.35 11.35
CA LEU A 77 -25.68 -9.79 10.33
C LEU A 77 -26.69 -8.87 11.03
N ASP A 78 -26.57 -7.57 10.76
CA ASP A 78 -27.37 -6.52 11.37
C ASP A 78 -28.12 -5.76 10.27
N ASN A 79 -29.42 -6.01 10.17
CA ASN A 79 -30.31 -5.30 9.24
C ASN A 79 -31.75 -5.21 9.75
N HIS A 80 -32.07 -5.88 10.86
CA HIS A 80 -33.42 -5.88 11.41
C HIS A 80 -33.49 -4.94 12.62
N ILE A 81 -34.63 -4.25 12.74
CA ILE A 81 -34.84 -3.27 13.82
C ILE A 81 -35.48 -3.94 15.03
N ASP A 82 -36.31 -4.96 14.80
CA ASP A 82 -37.01 -5.71 15.84
C ASP A 82 -36.60 -7.20 15.83
N ARG A 83 -37.23 -8.00 16.69
CA ARG A 83 -36.92 -9.41 16.94
C ARG A 83 -37.00 -10.26 15.67
N VAL A 84 -35.95 -11.04 15.43
CA VAL A 84 -35.93 -12.04 14.35
C VAL A 84 -36.56 -13.34 14.84
N TRP A 85 -37.69 -13.71 14.24
CA TRP A 85 -38.46 -14.90 14.64
C TRP A 85 -38.07 -16.15 13.88
N ALA A 86 -37.75 -15.99 12.61
CA ALA A 86 -37.52 -17.10 11.71
C ALA A 86 -36.23 -16.92 10.93
N LEU A 87 -35.51 -18.03 10.81
CA LEU A 87 -34.42 -18.22 9.87
C LEU A 87 -34.78 -19.41 8.99
N ALA A 88 -34.59 -19.26 7.70
CA ALA A 88 -34.68 -20.32 6.72
C ALA A 88 -33.42 -20.32 5.88
N VAL A 89 -32.89 -21.50 5.58
CA VAL A 89 -31.77 -21.66 4.66
C VAL A 89 -32.29 -22.37 3.44
N LYS A 90 -31.91 -21.89 2.25
CA LYS A 90 -32.19 -22.59 1.00
C LYS A 90 -31.56 -23.98 1.07
N PRO A 91 -32.35 -25.06 1.06
CA PRO A 91 -31.77 -26.39 0.94
C PRO A 91 -31.15 -26.47 -0.45
N SER A 92 -29.84 -26.74 -0.53
CA SER A 92 -29.28 -27.21 -1.79
C SER A 92 -30.08 -28.46 -2.21
N PRO A 93 -30.50 -28.61 -3.48
CA PRO A 93 -31.25 -29.79 -3.91
C PRO A 93 -30.43 -31.05 -3.55
N ILE A 94 -30.95 -31.84 -2.62
CA ILE A 94 -30.42 -33.17 -2.26
C ILE A 94 -30.88 -34.20 -3.32
N THR A 95 -31.81 -33.81 -4.19
CA THR A 95 -32.47 -34.66 -5.19
C THR A 95 -31.89 -34.41 -6.58
N ASP A 96 -30.77 -35.07 -6.92
CA ASP A 96 -30.40 -35.37 -8.32
C ASP A 96 -29.54 -36.64 -8.46
N LYS A 97 -29.21 -37.36 -7.38
CA LYS A 97 -28.45 -38.63 -7.51
C LYS A 97 -29.30 -39.85 -7.86
N ALA A 98 -30.63 -39.74 -7.88
CA ALA A 98 -31.54 -40.85 -8.16
C ALA A 98 -32.35 -40.70 -9.46
N ALA A 99 -32.47 -39.48 -10.03
CA ALA A 99 -33.28 -39.24 -11.23
C ALA A 99 -32.46 -39.24 -12.55
N THR A 100 -31.13 -39.10 -12.49
CA THR A 100 -30.26 -39.02 -13.69
C THR A 100 -29.62 -40.35 -14.08
N LYS A 101 -30.18 -41.49 -13.64
CA LYS A 101 -29.71 -42.83 -14.00
C LYS A 101 -30.60 -43.60 -15.00
N GLU A 102 -31.67 -42.98 -15.50
CA GLU A 102 -32.59 -43.64 -16.44
C GLU A 102 -32.66 -42.98 -17.84
N GLN A 103 -31.88 -41.94 -18.12
CA GLN A 103 -31.84 -41.30 -19.45
C GLN A 103 -30.43 -40.84 -19.83
N SER A 104 -29.48 -41.76 -19.95
CA SER A 104 -28.23 -41.53 -20.67
C SER A 104 -27.67 -42.85 -21.21
N SER A 105 -28.46 -43.48 -22.08
CA SER A 105 -27.96 -44.45 -23.04
C SER A 105 -28.56 -44.14 -24.40
N GLU A 106 -28.05 -43.11 -25.06
CA GLU A 106 -27.87 -43.07 -26.51
C GLU A 106 -27.04 -41.84 -26.90
N ASP A 107 -26.06 -42.12 -27.77
CA ASP A 107 -25.26 -41.22 -28.60
C ASP A 107 -24.02 -40.50 -28.01
N THR A 108 -22.88 -41.09 -28.39
CA THR A 108 -21.54 -40.50 -28.38
C THR A 108 -21.19 -40.02 -29.79
N ALA A 109 -20.90 -38.73 -29.99
CA ALA A 109 -20.04 -38.25 -31.07
C ALA A 109 -19.55 -36.80 -30.86
N MET A 110 -18.23 -36.65 -30.69
CA MET A 110 -17.34 -35.61 -31.24
C MET A 110 -17.73 -34.12 -31.17
N ALA A 111 -17.02 -33.35 -30.34
CA ALA A 111 -16.55 -31.99 -30.69
C ALA A 111 -15.48 -31.50 -29.68
N GLU A 112 -14.24 -31.30 -30.15
CA GLU A 112 -13.26 -30.38 -29.55
C GLU A 112 -13.60 -28.94 -29.96
N GLY A 113 -13.41 -27.98 -29.06
CA GLY A 113 -13.50 -26.54 -29.37
C GLY A 113 -13.76 -25.66 -28.14
N ASP A 114 -12.71 -24.99 -27.69
CA ASP A 114 -12.59 -23.65 -27.12
C ASP A 114 -13.55 -23.08 -26.04
N GLU A 115 -12.93 -22.20 -25.25
CA GLU A 115 -13.35 -21.57 -24.01
C GLU A 115 -14.56 -20.61 -24.12
N GLU A 116 -15.06 -20.30 -22.91
CA GLU A 116 -15.94 -19.19 -22.51
C GLU A 116 -17.46 -19.37 -22.53
N GLN A 117 -18.04 -18.91 -21.43
CA GLN A 117 -19.45 -18.60 -21.15
C GLN A 117 -20.34 -19.74 -20.66
N GLY A 118 -20.34 -19.86 -19.33
CA GLY A 118 -21.40 -20.48 -18.58
C GLY A 118 -21.07 -20.46 -17.11
N ALA A 119 -21.29 -19.32 -16.44
CA ALA A 119 -21.36 -19.28 -14.98
C ALA A 119 -22.50 -20.22 -14.55
N SER A 120 -22.18 -21.49 -14.36
CA SER A 120 -23.12 -22.51 -13.91
C SER A 120 -23.39 -22.29 -12.44
N ASN A 121 -24.34 -21.38 -12.17
CA ASN A 121 -25.15 -21.20 -10.98
C ASN A 121 -24.64 -22.02 -9.76
N GLU A 122 -23.59 -21.51 -9.12
CA GLU A 122 -23.17 -22.06 -7.84
C GLU A 122 -24.36 -21.97 -6.88
N PRO A 123 -24.64 -22.99 -6.06
CA PRO A 123 -25.72 -22.91 -5.08
C PRO A 123 -25.35 -21.84 -4.05
N THR A 124 -25.80 -20.62 -4.29
CA THR A 124 -25.75 -19.53 -3.32
C THR A 124 -26.50 -19.99 -2.08
N LEU A 125 -25.78 -20.08 -0.97
CA LEU A 125 -26.42 -20.26 0.32
C LEU A 125 -27.19 -18.98 0.63
N GLU A 126 -28.47 -19.01 0.27
CA GLU A 126 -29.44 -17.98 0.61
C GLU A 126 -29.95 -18.28 2.02
N LEU A 127 -29.53 -17.46 2.98
CA LEU A 127 -30.13 -17.40 4.31
C LEU A 127 -31.20 -16.32 4.27
N VAL A 128 -32.41 -16.67 4.73
CA VAL A 128 -33.54 -15.76 4.83
C VAL A 128 -33.84 -15.54 6.29
N SER A 129 -33.89 -14.28 6.73
CA SER A 129 -34.35 -13.92 8.07
C SER A 129 -35.63 -13.11 8.00
N GLY A 130 -36.58 -13.46 8.87
CA GLY A 130 -37.86 -12.77 9.01
C GLY A 130 -38.04 -12.19 10.40
N SER A 131 -38.33 -10.89 10.44
CA SER A 131 -38.44 -10.10 11.66
C SER A 131 -39.89 -9.70 11.97
N ALA A 132 -40.13 -9.27 13.21
CA ALA A 132 -41.40 -8.71 13.68
C ALA A 132 -41.75 -7.38 12.97
N ASP A 133 -40.74 -6.71 12.42
CA ASP A 133 -40.84 -5.42 11.73
C ASP A 133 -41.40 -5.53 10.30
N SER A 134 -41.99 -6.67 9.92
CA SER A 134 -42.51 -7.00 8.59
C SER A 134 -41.47 -7.07 7.45
N THR A 135 -40.17 -7.04 7.77
CA THR A 135 -39.10 -7.19 6.78
C THR A 135 -38.61 -8.63 6.66
N LEU A 136 -38.35 -9.05 5.43
CA LEU A 136 -37.60 -10.27 5.10
C LEU A 136 -36.29 -9.84 4.45
N THR A 137 -35.16 -10.32 4.99
CA THR A 137 -33.84 -10.02 4.43
C THR A 137 -33.21 -11.29 3.89
N PHE A 138 -32.66 -11.18 2.68
CA PHE A 138 -31.99 -12.26 1.97
C PHE A 138 -30.49 -12.02 2.06
N TRP A 139 -29.79 -12.98 2.65
CA TRP A 139 -28.35 -12.97 2.83
C TRP A 139 -27.73 -13.98 1.88
N ASN A 140 -26.74 -13.54 1.11
CA ASN A 140 -25.99 -14.38 0.19
C ASN A 140 -24.59 -14.59 0.74
N ASP A 141 -24.09 -15.83 0.66
CA ASP A 141 -22.71 -16.12 1.01
C ASP A 141 -21.74 -15.55 -0.04
N THR A 142 -21.02 -14.47 0.32
CA THR A 142 -19.94 -13.88 -0.50
C THR A 142 -18.55 -14.30 -0.02
N THR A 143 -18.45 -15.17 0.98
CA THR A 143 -17.14 -15.48 1.57
C THR A 143 -16.23 -16.24 0.60
N ALA A 144 -16.78 -16.97 -0.37
CA ALA A 144 -15.99 -17.66 -1.40
C ALA A 144 -15.42 -16.67 -2.42
N THR A 145 -16.25 -15.76 -2.93
CA THR A 145 -15.83 -14.74 -3.89
C THR A 145 -14.83 -13.77 -3.27
N THR A 146 -15.09 -13.27 -2.06
CA THR A 146 -14.16 -12.38 -1.36
C THR A 146 -12.83 -13.09 -1.02
N ALA A 147 -12.84 -14.37 -0.66
CA ALA A 147 -11.61 -15.11 -0.40
C ALA A 147 -10.79 -15.35 -1.68
N LEU A 148 -11.45 -15.66 -2.80
CA LEU A 148 -10.82 -15.77 -4.11
C LEU A 148 -10.20 -14.43 -4.50
N GLU A 149 -10.97 -13.35 -4.42
CA GLU A 149 -10.53 -11.97 -4.70
C GLU A 149 -9.33 -11.57 -3.82
N ALA A 150 -9.35 -11.91 -2.54
CA ALA A 150 -8.23 -11.61 -1.64
C ALA A 150 -6.96 -12.38 -2.04
N SER A 151 -7.10 -13.66 -2.45
CA SER A 151 -5.98 -14.49 -2.91
C SER A 151 -5.42 -14.00 -4.25
N THR A 152 -6.29 -13.63 -5.20
CA THR A 152 -5.86 -13.09 -6.50
C THR A 152 -5.20 -11.72 -6.34
N GLN A 153 -5.73 -10.85 -5.47
CA GLN A 153 -5.09 -9.57 -5.17
C GLN A 153 -3.75 -9.74 -4.45
N ALA A 154 -3.62 -10.72 -3.55
CA ALA A 154 -2.36 -10.99 -2.86
C ALA A 154 -1.28 -11.49 -3.84
N THR A 155 -1.64 -12.40 -4.75
CA THR A 155 -0.73 -12.91 -5.79
C THR A 155 -0.33 -11.81 -6.76
N GLN A 156 -1.27 -11.01 -7.26
CA GLN A 156 -0.98 -9.85 -8.10
C GLN A 156 -0.04 -8.84 -7.43
N ARG A 157 -0.20 -8.57 -6.12
CA ARG A 157 0.72 -7.68 -5.39
C ARG A 157 2.15 -8.24 -5.35
N VAL A 158 2.30 -9.55 -5.15
CA VAL A 158 3.62 -10.21 -5.13
C VAL A 158 4.26 -10.17 -6.52
N GLU A 159 3.49 -10.41 -7.58
CA GLU A 159 3.94 -10.31 -8.96
C GLU A 159 4.43 -8.89 -9.29
N GLN A 160 3.64 -7.86 -8.96
CA GLN A 160 4.02 -6.46 -9.14
C GLN A 160 5.29 -6.08 -8.35
N ASP A 161 5.44 -6.60 -7.13
CA ASP A 161 6.67 -6.39 -6.35
C ASP A 161 7.90 -7.05 -7.00
N GLN A 162 7.72 -8.21 -7.64
CA GLN A 162 8.77 -8.88 -8.38
C GLN A 162 9.14 -8.12 -9.67
N GLU A 163 8.15 -7.62 -10.41
CA GLU A 163 8.35 -6.75 -11.58
C GLU A 163 9.13 -5.50 -11.20
N LEU A 164 8.78 -4.85 -10.10
CA LEU A 164 9.51 -3.69 -9.59
C LEU A 164 10.98 -4.02 -9.34
N GLN A 165 11.29 -5.17 -8.74
CA GLN A 165 12.68 -5.60 -8.54
C GLN A 165 13.40 -5.87 -9.86
N ASN A 166 12.71 -6.44 -10.86
CA ASN A 166 13.25 -6.64 -12.19
C ASN A 166 13.56 -5.30 -12.90
N HIS A 167 12.69 -4.30 -12.77
CA HIS A 167 12.94 -2.95 -13.29
C HIS A 167 14.10 -2.25 -12.58
N ILE A 168 14.22 -2.39 -11.26
CA ILE A 168 15.37 -1.87 -10.51
C ILE A 168 16.67 -2.50 -11.03
N ARG A 169 16.67 -3.83 -11.21
CA ARG A 169 17.87 -4.57 -11.63
C ARG A 169 18.26 -4.31 -13.09
N SER A 170 17.29 -4.03 -13.96
CA SER A 170 17.52 -3.60 -15.34
C SER A 170 17.81 -2.10 -15.48
N SER A 171 17.81 -1.35 -14.37
CA SER A 171 17.94 0.12 -14.35
C SER A 171 16.92 0.84 -15.23
N ASN A 172 15.73 0.24 -15.45
CA ASN A 172 14.63 0.93 -16.11
C ASN A 172 13.91 1.84 -15.10
N TYR A 173 14.44 3.05 -14.92
CA TYR A 173 13.94 4.01 -13.95
C TYR A 173 12.51 4.48 -14.25
N ARG A 174 12.08 4.48 -15.52
CA ARG A 174 10.75 4.96 -15.91
C ARG A 174 9.65 4.09 -15.32
N GLU A 175 9.69 2.81 -15.64
CA GLU A 175 8.69 1.84 -15.18
C GLU A 175 8.84 1.59 -13.68
N ALA A 176 10.06 1.55 -13.16
CA ALA A 176 10.31 1.37 -11.74
C ALA A 176 9.67 2.46 -10.87
N ILE A 177 9.76 3.73 -11.26
CA ILE A 177 9.17 4.85 -10.51
C ILE A 177 7.64 4.83 -10.59
N VAL A 178 7.07 4.56 -11.77
CA VAL A 178 5.61 4.46 -11.94
C VAL A 178 5.05 3.34 -11.08
N LEU A 179 5.66 2.16 -11.14
CA LEU A 179 5.23 0.99 -10.37
C LEU A 179 5.45 1.18 -8.87
N ALA A 180 6.55 1.82 -8.46
CA ALA A 180 6.80 2.17 -7.05
C ALA A 180 5.78 3.16 -6.49
N LEU A 181 5.30 4.11 -7.31
CA LEU A 181 4.24 5.05 -6.94
C LEU A 181 2.87 4.37 -6.86
N GLN A 182 2.59 3.39 -7.74
CA GLN A 182 1.35 2.60 -7.68
C GLN A 182 1.30 1.71 -6.43
N LEU A 183 2.40 1.04 -6.11
CA LEU A 183 2.53 0.16 -4.94
C LEU A 183 2.73 0.92 -3.62
N ASN A 184 2.91 2.24 -3.65
CA ASN A 184 3.13 3.09 -2.48
C ASN A 184 4.32 2.67 -1.58
N HIS A 185 5.45 2.30 -2.18
CA HIS A 185 6.67 1.92 -1.45
C HIS A 185 7.66 3.10 -1.28
N PRO A 186 7.63 3.88 -0.16
CA PRO A 186 8.39 5.12 -0.05
C PRO A 186 9.91 4.92 0.04
N LYS A 187 10.39 3.82 0.66
CA LYS A 187 11.83 3.55 0.78
C LYS A 187 12.45 3.16 -0.56
N ARG A 188 11.86 2.20 -1.27
CA ARG A 188 12.36 1.79 -2.60
C ARG A 188 12.33 2.96 -3.58
N LEU A 189 11.30 3.80 -3.52
CA LEU A 189 11.21 5.00 -4.34
C LEU A 189 12.33 6.01 -4.00
N LEU A 190 12.63 6.22 -2.71
CA LEU A 190 13.75 7.06 -2.28
C LEU A 190 15.10 6.50 -2.76
N ASP A 191 15.31 5.20 -2.65
CA ASP A 191 16.53 4.54 -3.09
C ASP A 191 16.72 4.71 -4.60
N LEU A 192 15.65 4.53 -5.39
CA LEU A 192 15.63 4.81 -6.82
C LEU A 192 16.05 6.26 -7.11
N PHE A 193 15.40 7.26 -6.50
CA PHE A 193 15.78 8.66 -6.71
C PHE A 193 17.19 8.98 -6.22
N SER A 194 17.64 8.36 -5.12
CA SER A 194 19.01 8.51 -4.61
C SER A 194 20.05 7.99 -5.60
N THR A 195 19.79 6.83 -6.22
CA THR A 195 20.70 6.28 -7.26
C THR A 195 20.75 7.16 -8.50
N VAL A 196 19.62 7.78 -8.90
CA VAL A 196 19.57 8.67 -10.07
C VAL A 196 20.30 9.98 -9.77
N VAL A 197 20.03 10.61 -8.63
CA VAL A 197 20.61 11.92 -8.27
C VAL A 197 22.11 11.83 -8.03
N ASN A 198 22.59 10.76 -7.39
CA ASN A 198 24.02 10.56 -7.13
C ASN A 198 24.77 9.88 -8.30
N GLY A 199 24.05 9.46 -9.34
CA GLY A 199 24.61 8.81 -10.52
C GLY A 199 25.19 9.78 -11.56
N PRO A 200 25.64 9.27 -12.72
CA PRO A 200 26.13 10.12 -13.80
C PRO A 200 25.00 10.93 -14.44
N HIS A 201 25.20 12.25 -14.52
CA HIS A 201 24.20 13.19 -15.04
C HIS A 201 24.28 13.31 -16.56
N GLU A 202 23.12 13.21 -17.22
CA GLU A 202 22.96 13.51 -18.64
C GLU A 202 22.72 15.01 -18.84
N ALA A 203 23.42 15.61 -19.79
CA ALA A 203 23.30 17.03 -20.09
C ALA A 203 21.87 17.36 -20.58
N GLY A 204 21.16 18.21 -19.83
CA GLY A 204 19.78 18.61 -20.13
C GLY A 204 18.70 17.94 -19.27
N SER A 205 19.06 16.99 -18.39
CA SER A 205 18.13 16.44 -17.41
C SER A 205 18.11 17.23 -16.10
N PHE A 206 16.93 17.35 -15.48
CA PHE A 206 16.75 18.07 -14.21
C PHE A 206 17.07 17.21 -12.98
N VAL A 207 16.73 15.91 -12.99
CA VAL A 207 17.07 14.97 -11.90
C VAL A 207 18.38 14.22 -12.18
N GLY A 208 18.79 14.10 -13.44
CA GLY A 208 20.04 13.46 -13.88
C GLY A 208 19.85 12.45 -15.02
N LYS A 209 18.63 11.94 -15.24
CA LYS A 209 18.23 11.04 -16.34
C LYS A 209 16.97 11.54 -17.03
N MET A 210 16.98 11.60 -18.37
CA MET A 210 15.83 12.09 -19.14
C MET A 210 14.56 11.26 -18.94
N GLY A 211 14.69 9.93 -18.79
CA GLY A 211 13.53 9.05 -18.58
C GLY A 211 12.78 9.34 -17.28
N VAL A 212 13.46 9.85 -16.25
CA VAL A 212 12.83 10.22 -14.97
C VAL A 212 12.07 11.54 -15.11
N ASP A 213 12.62 12.49 -15.87
CA ASP A 213 11.96 13.77 -16.14
C ASP A 213 10.67 13.58 -16.96
N GLU A 214 10.68 12.68 -17.95
CA GLU A 214 9.48 12.31 -18.71
C GLU A 214 8.40 11.67 -17.83
N VAL A 215 8.80 10.83 -16.87
CA VAL A 215 7.87 10.25 -15.88
C VAL A 215 7.25 11.35 -15.05
N ILE A 216 8.06 12.23 -14.45
CA ILE A 216 7.57 13.31 -13.60
C ILE A 216 6.61 14.23 -14.36
N ALA A 217 6.87 14.49 -15.65
CA ALA A 217 5.98 15.28 -16.51
C ALA A 217 4.66 14.56 -16.83
N SER A 218 4.66 13.23 -16.94
CA SER A 218 3.50 12.41 -17.32
C SER A 218 2.67 11.87 -16.14
N LEU A 219 3.07 12.15 -14.89
CA LEU A 219 2.34 11.69 -13.70
C LEU A 219 0.88 12.18 -13.66
N SER A 220 -0.01 11.30 -13.19
CA SER A 220 -1.40 11.65 -12.86
C SER A 220 -1.47 12.51 -11.59
N ASP A 221 -2.58 13.24 -11.43
CA ASP A 221 -2.79 14.15 -10.30
C ASP A 221 -2.70 13.44 -8.93
N SER A 222 -3.20 12.20 -8.83
CA SER A 222 -3.15 11.39 -7.60
C SER A 222 -1.73 10.92 -7.28
N GLN A 223 -0.98 10.49 -8.30
CA GLN A 223 0.42 10.08 -8.15
C GLN A 223 1.31 11.28 -7.81
N LEU A 224 1.08 12.44 -8.43
CA LEU A 224 1.77 13.69 -8.11
C LEU A 224 1.52 14.12 -6.67
N TRP A 225 0.28 13.98 -6.18
CA TRP A 225 -0.05 14.25 -4.79
C TRP A 225 0.68 13.31 -3.83
N ASN A 226 0.69 12.00 -4.11
CA ASN A 226 1.43 11.03 -3.31
C ASN A 226 2.93 11.34 -3.32
N LEU A 227 3.50 11.68 -4.47
CA LEU A 227 4.90 12.09 -4.60
C LEU A 227 5.20 13.33 -3.74
N LEU A 228 4.37 14.38 -3.79
CA LEU A 228 4.57 15.59 -2.99
C LEU A 228 4.55 15.32 -1.48
N ARG A 229 3.66 14.42 -1.01
CA ARG A 229 3.67 13.96 0.38
C ARG A 229 4.98 13.26 0.74
N ARG A 230 5.46 12.35 -0.11
CA ARG A 230 6.74 11.65 0.13
C ARG A 230 7.93 12.61 0.09
N VAL A 231 7.95 13.56 -0.84
CA VAL A 231 9.01 14.58 -0.95
C VAL A 231 9.05 15.45 0.32
N ARG A 232 7.90 15.80 0.91
CA ARG A 232 7.86 16.48 2.22
C ARG A 232 8.51 15.64 3.31
N ASP A 233 8.15 14.36 3.41
CA ASP A 233 8.69 13.47 4.43
C ASP A 233 10.21 13.27 4.26
N TRP A 234 10.69 13.17 3.02
CA TRP A 234 12.13 13.09 2.73
C TRP A 234 12.87 14.41 2.99
N ASN A 235 12.22 15.56 2.79
CA ASN A 235 12.80 16.89 3.04
C ASN A 235 12.92 17.20 4.54
N ALA A 236 12.06 16.61 5.37
CA ALA A 236 12.14 16.73 6.83
C ALA A 236 13.44 16.13 7.40
N ASN A 237 14.02 15.14 6.71
CA ASN A 237 15.27 14.50 7.13
C ASN A 237 16.50 15.15 6.46
N ALA A 238 17.48 15.54 7.28
CA ALA A 238 18.71 16.17 6.83
C ALA A 238 19.63 15.27 5.98
N ARG A 239 19.45 13.94 5.95
CA ARG A 239 20.26 13.06 5.08
C ARG A 239 19.70 12.94 3.66
N THR A 240 18.39 13.01 3.53
CA THR A 240 17.66 12.78 2.28
C THR A 240 17.17 14.07 1.62
N HIS A 241 17.45 15.23 2.24
CA HIS A 241 17.03 16.53 1.75
C HIS A 241 17.57 16.84 0.34
N ASN A 242 18.81 16.46 0.02
CA ASN A 242 19.38 16.68 -1.31
C ASN A 242 18.52 16.03 -2.40
N VAL A 243 18.20 14.74 -2.26
CA VAL A 243 17.36 14.00 -3.21
C VAL A 243 15.97 14.62 -3.29
N ALA A 244 15.36 14.94 -2.15
CA ALA A 244 14.05 15.58 -2.08
C ALA A 244 14.01 16.94 -2.82
N GLN A 245 15.05 17.77 -2.66
CA GLN A 245 15.15 19.07 -3.32
C GLN A 245 15.36 18.96 -4.84
N HIS A 246 16.11 17.97 -5.31
CA HIS A 246 16.28 17.75 -6.76
C HIS A 246 14.97 17.28 -7.41
N VAL A 247 14.26 16.35 -6.75
CA VAL A 247 12.94 15.91 -7.22
C VAL A 247 11.94 17.09 -7.18
N LEU A 248 11.95 17.89 -6.12
CA LEU A 248 11.11 19.08 -6.02
C LEU A 248 11.43 20.10 -7.12
N TYR A 249 12.72 20.32 -7.40
CA TYR A 249 13.19 21.20 -8.47
C TYR A 249 12.69 20.73 -9.84
N ALA A 250 12.79 19.44 -10.13
CA ALA A 250 12.28 18.85 -11.37
C ALA A 250 10.76 19.00 -11.48
N VAL A 251 10.02 18.71 -10.40
CA VAL A 251 8.56 18.91 -10.34
C VAL A 251 8.19 20.36 -10.65
N LEU A 252 8.87 21.35 -10.07
CA LEU A 252 8.57 22.77 -10.28
C LEU A 252 8.94 23.28 -11.67
N ARG A 253 9.92 22.65 -12.34
CA ARG A 253 10.34 23.02 -13.70
C ARG A 253 9.50 22.36 -14.78
N LEU A 254 9.12 21.10 -14.57
CA LEU A 254 8.41 20.29 -15.56
C LEU A 254 6.90 20.48 -15.51
N ILE A 255 6.34 20.74 -14.32
CA ILE A 255 4.89 20.81 -14.14
C ILE A 255 4.42 22.27 -14.17
N PRO A 256 3.47 22.62 -15.05
CA PRO A 256 2.92 23.97 -15.11
C PRO A 256 2.18 24.31 -13.81
N ARG A 257 2.32 25.57 -13.37
CA ARG A 257 1.71 26.09 -12.14
C ARG A 257 0.19 25.91 -12.11
N GLU A 258 -0.48 25.92 -13.25
CA GLU A 258 -1.92 25.75 -13.35
C GLU A 258 -2.35 24.36 -12.87
N ARG A 259 -1.57 23.31 -13.18
CA ARG A 259 -1.82 21.93 -12.71
C ARG A 259 -1.54 21.76 -11.21
N LEU A 260 -0.55 22.46 -10.68
CA LEU A 260 -0.30 22.46 -9.22
C LEU A 260 -1.45 23.12 -8.45
N VAL A 261 -2.07 24.16 -9.03
CA VAL A 261 -3.24 24.82 -8.43
C VAL A 261 -4.50 23.96 -8.53
N SER A 262 -4.68 23.16 -9.60
CA SER A 262 -5.86 22.29 -9.74
C SER A 262 -5.91 21.15 -8.71
N LEU A 263 -4.75 20.69 -8.21
CA LEU A 263 -4.68 19.75 -7.09
C LEU A 263 -5.37 20.30 -5.82
N ARG A 264 -5.28 21.62 -5.60
CA ARG A 264 -5.93 22.30 -4.48
C ARG A 264 -7.46 22.34 -4.63
N THR A 265 -7.96 22.54 -5.85
CA THR A 265 -9.39 22.72 -6.11
C THR A 265 -10.15 21.41 -6.17
N ARG A 266 -9.52 20.31 -6.61
CA ARG A 266 -10.19 19.01 -6.74
C ARG A 266 -10.62 18.43 -5.39
N ARG A 267 -9.82 18.57 -4.33
CA ARG A 267 -10.25 18.18 -2.97
C ARG A 267 -11.43 19.02 -2.46
N ARG A 268 -11.48 20.30 -2.80
CA ARG A 268 -12.59 21.19 -2.44
C ARG A 268 -13.87 20.86 -3.20
N LYS A 269 -13.77 20.25 -4.39
CA LYS A 269 -14.89 19.73 -5.18
C LYS A 269 -15.31 18.32 -4.73
N ALA A 270 -14.37 17.45 -4.40
CA ALA A 270 -14.66 16.12 -3.82
C ALA A 270 -15.36 16.23 -2.45
N SER A 271 -15.07 17.28 -1.66
CA SER A 271 -15.80 17.56 -0.42
C SER A 271 -17.17 18.22 -0.62
N ALA A 272 -17.58 18.52 -1.86
CA ALA A 272 -18.81 19.27 -2.16
C ALA A 272 -19.73 18.61 -3.20
N ALA A 273 -19.30 17.53 -3.87
CA ALA A 273 -20.04 16.96 -5.01
C ALA A 273 -20.14 15.43 -5.06
N ASP A 274 -19.46 14.68 -4.18
CA ASP A 274 -19.43 13.22 -4.27
C ASP A 274 -20.07 12.57 -3.03
N GLU A 275 -21.40 12.58 -2.98
CA GLU A 275 -22.18 11.63 -2.17
C GLU A 275 -22.83 10.51 -3.00
N GLU A 276 -22.81 10.51 -4.34
CA GLU A 276 -23.70 9.57 -5.07
C GLU A 276 -23.18 8.77 -6.28
N VAL A 277 -22.01 8.98 -6.91
CA VAL A 277 -21.68 8.16 -8.10
C VAL A 277 -20.18 7.85 -8.24
N GLU A 278 -19.89 6.55 -8.39
CA GLU A 278 -18.57 5.88 -8.52
C GLU A 278 -17.80 5.54 -7.24
N ALA A 279 -18.35 4.63 -6.44
CA ALA A 279 -17.57 3.79 -5.53
C ALA A 279 -16.98 2.59 -6.30
N GLY A 280 -15.85 2.80 -6.98
CA GLY A 280 -15.04 1.73 -7.56
C GLY A 280 -14.24 0.97 -6.49
N LEU A 281 -14.21 -0.36 -6.62
CA LEU A 281 -13.58 -1.37 -5.74
C LEU A 281 -12.13 -1.06 -5.28
N THR A 282 -11.41 -0.18 -5.98
CA THR A 282 -10.05 0.24 -5.66
C THR A 282 -9.96 1.21 -4.48
N ASP A 283 -11.02 1.96 -4.18
CA ASP A 283 -11.01 2.97 -3.11
C ASP A 283 -11.28 2.33 -1.74
N ALA A 284 -12.09 1.28 -1.67
CA ALA A 284 -12.44 0.60 -0.41
C ALA A 284 -11.23 -0.06 0.29
N MET A 285 -10.28 -0.62 -0.47
CA MET A 285 -9.05 -1.18 0.12
C MET A 285 -8.03 -0.11 0.54
N ALA A 286 -7.99 1.04 -0.14
CA ALA A 286 -7.16 2.15 0.29
C ALA A 286 -7.72 2.80 1.56
N GLN A 287 -9.05 2.90 1.67
CA GLN A 287 -9.75 3.54 2.79
C GLN A 287 -9.59 2.82 4.14
N LEU A 288 -9.36 1.50 4.18
CA LEU A 288 -9.16 0.76 5.44
C LEU A 288 -7.78 1.02 6.08
N SER A 289 -6.77 1.38 5.28
CA SER A 289 -5.40 1.66 5.76
C SER A 289 -5.13 3.16 6.01
N THR A 290 -6.03 4.06 5.61
CA THR A 290 -5.78 5.52 5.61
C THR A 290 -6.80 6.33 6.41
N LYS A 291 -7.52 5.71 7.36
CA LYS A 291 -8.50 6.43 8.19
C LYS A 291 -7.89 7.58 9.02
N ASP A 292 -6.57 7.59 9.24
CA ASP A 292 -5.85 8.65 9.96
C ASP A 292 -5.07 9.65 9.08
N GLN A 293 -4.97 9.46 7.76
CA GLN A 293 -4.07 10.26 6.89
C GLN A 293 -4.78 11.41 6.13
N ASN A 294 -6.09 11.59 6.32
CA ASN A 294 -6.92 12.38 5.41
C ASN A 294 -7.31 13.80 5.89
N LYS A 295 -6.42 14.51 6.60
CA LYS A 295 -6.60 15.96 6.89
C LYS A 295 -5.46 16.89 6.43
N GLU A 296 -4.42 16.38 5.78
CA GLU A 296 -3.35 17.26 5.32
C GLU A 296 -3.77 18.02 4.06
N SER A 297 -3.96 19.34 4.17
CA SER A 297 -4.28 20.18 3.01
C SER A 297 -3.05 20.34 2.12
N VAL A 298 -3.26 20.60 0.83
CA VAL A 298 -2.16 20.93 -0.10
C VAL A 298 -1.33 22.10 0.43
N LYS A 299 -1.99 23.05 1.10
CA LYS A 299 -1.34 24.19 1.75
C LYS A 299 -0.40 23.73 2.86
N ASP A 300 -0.82 22.82 3.73
CA ASP A 300 0.03 22.34 4.84
C ASP A 300 1.26 21.60 4.33
N VAL A 301 1.11 20.80 3.26
CA VAL A 301 2.24 20.11 2.61
C VAL A 301 3.22 21.11 2.00
N VAL A 302 2.72 22.12 1.29
CA VAL A 302 3.55 23.16 0.66
C VAL A 302 4.20 24.07 1.71
N ASP A 303 3.49 24.45 2.76
CA ASP A 303 4.01 25.26 3.87
C ASP A 303 5.10 24.48 4.63
N GLY A 304 4.89 23.17 4.84
CA GLY A 304 5.92 22.27 5.37
C GLY A 304 7.15 22.20 4.47
N LEU A 305 6.97 21.98 3.17
CA LEU A 305 8.06 21.98 2.19
C LEU A 305 8.83 23.31 2.21
N LYS A 306 8.14 24.44 2.24
CA LYS A 306 8.74 25.78 2.30
C LYS A 306 9.58 25.95 3.56
N ALA A 307 9.03 25.61 4.74
CA ALA A 307 9.72 25.76 6.01
C ALA A 307 10.99 24.91 6.09
N TYR A 308 10.95 23.64 5.66
CA TYR A 308 12.13 22.79 5.64
C TYR A 308 13.16 23.24 4.60
N SER A 309 12.72 23.62 3.40
CA SER A 309 13.63 24.11 2.35
C SER A 309 14.33 25.39 2.78
N GLN A 310 13.62 26.31 3.45
CA GLN A 310 14.23 27.52 4.01
C GLN A 310 15.29 27.19 5.06
N ARG A 311 15.01 26.26 5.98
CA ARG A 311 16.01 25.82 6.97
C ARG A 311 17.26 25.21 6.34
N HIS A 312 17.11 24.45 5.25
CA HIS A 312 18.25 23.88 4.52
C HIS A 312 19.00 24.96 3.75
N TYR A 313 18.30 25.94 3.18
CA TYR A 313 18.91 27.09 2.51
C TYR A 313 19.74 27.93 3.49
N ASP A 314 19.19 28.27 4.65
CA ASP A 314 19.93 29.00 5.70
C ASP A 314 21.16 28.23 6.19
N ARG A 315 21.09 26.90 6.21
CA ARG A 315 22.24 26.05 6.53
C ARG A 315 23.30 26.10 5.42
N LEU A 316 22.88 26.03 4.16
CA LEU A 316 23.79 26.14 3.01
C LEU A 316 24.49 27.49 2.97
N ASP A 317 23.78 28.57 3.26
CA ASP A 317 24.32 29.94 3.30
C ASP A 317 25.46 30.05 4.33
N LYS A 318 25.23 29.54 5.55
CA LYS A 318 26.28 29.45 6.59
C LYS A 318 27.50 28.65 6.13
N THR A 319 27.28 27.52 5.47
CA THR A 319 28.40 26.73 4.94
C THR A 319 29.11 27.42 3.77
N ALA A 320 28.43 28.30 3.03
CA ALA A 320 29.04 29.11 1.99
C ALA A 320 29.93 30.22 2.58
N ASP A 321 29.48 30.85 3.68
CA ASP A 321 30.29 31.79 4.46
C ASP A 321 31.58 31.14 4.99
N GLU A 322 31.49 29.91 5.50
CA GLU A 322 32.66 29.14 5.93
C GLU A 322 33.62 28.84 4.76
N ARG A 323 33.10 28.57 3.55
CA ARG A 323 33.94 28.36 2.36
C ARG A 323 34.72 29.62 1.97
N PHE A 324 34.20 30.81 2.23
CA PHE A 324 34.96 32.05 1.97
C PHE A 324 36.22 32.14 2.82
N VAL A 325 36.23 31.57 4.03
CA VAL A 325 37.46 31.50 4.86
C VAL A 325 38.54 30.66 4.18
N LEU A 326 38.17 29.56 3.51
CA LEU A 326 39.12 28.73 2.75
C LEU A 326 39.68 29.48 1.55
N LEU A 327 38.83 30.19 0.80
CA LEU A 327 39.27 31.02 -0.32
C LEU A 327 40.19 32.15 0.16
N TRP A 328 39.88 32.78 1.29
CA TRP A 328 40.74 33.78 1.91
C TRP A 328 42.08 33.19 2.33
N ALA A 329 42.10 32.02 2.97
CA ALA A 329 43.32 31.34 3.36
C ALA A 329 44.18 30.97 2.13
N LEU A 330 43.56 30.47 1.06
CA LEU A 330 44.24 30.18 -0.21
C LEU A 330 44.84 31.45 -0.82
N GLN A 331 44.11 32.57 -0.79
CA GLN A 331 44.60 33.86 -1.25
C GLN A 331 45.79 34.37 -0.41
N GLN A 332 45.80 34.16 0.90
CA GLN A 332 46.92 34.53 1.77
C GLN A 332 48.14 33.63 1.55
N MET A 333 47.94 32.34 1.25
CA MET A 333 49.04 31.46 0.87
C MET A 333 49.64 31.85 -0.48
N ASP A 334 48.80 32.23 -1.45
CA ASP A 334 49.25 32.70 -2.76
C ASP A 334 49.97 34.05 -2.67
N SER A 335 49.53 34.96 -1.79
CA SER A 335 50.23 36.24 -1.57
C SER A 335 51.60 36.07 -0.93
N VAL A 336 51.73 35.17 0.06
CA VAL A 336 53.03 34.85 0.70
C VAL A 336 53.93 34.06 -0.25
N GLY A 337 53.38 33.13 -1.04
CA GLY A 337 54.12 32.39 -2.06
C GLY A 337 54.60 33.29 -3.21
N GLY A 338 53.78 34.24 -3.64
CA GLY A 338 54.14 35.25 -4.65
C GLY A 338 55.23 36.22 -4.18
N ASP A 339 55.20 36.62 -2.91
CA ASP A 339 56.21 37.53 -2.34
C ASP A 339 57.56 36.82 -2.05
N ALA A 340 57.55 35.50 -1.83
CA ALA A 340 58.76 34.68 -1.75
C ALA A 340 59.44 34.49 -3.12
N VAL A 341 58.65 34.36 -4.21
CA VAL A 341 59.17 34.31 -5.59
C VAL A 341 59.68 35.68 -6.06
N SER A 342 59.07 36.79 -5.60
CA SER A 342 59.55 38.15 -5.92
C SER A 342 60.87 38.50 -5.22
N ARG A 343 61.03 38.10 -3.95
CA ARG A 343 62.28 38.34 -3.18
C ARG A 343 63.44 37.43 -3.56
N GLY A 344 63.19 36.31 -4.26
CA GLY A 344 64.21 35.38 -4.73
C GLY A 344 64.99 35.83 -5.98
N LEU A 345 64.53 36.88 -6.69
CA LEU A 345 65.15 37.32 -7.94
C LEU A 345 66.08 38.54 -7.83
N THR A 346 66.29 39.12 -6.64
CA THR A 346 67.07 40.38 -6.50
C THR A 346 68.25 40.33 -5.51
N VAL A 347 68.64 39.17 -4.97
CA VAL A 347 69.68 39.10 -3.92
C VAL A 347 70.82 38.12 -4.22
N ASN A 348 71.25 37.97 -5.48
CA ASN A 348 72.52 37.30 -5.79
C ASN A 348 73.21 37.96 -6.98
N GLY A 349 73.89 39.06 -6.71
CA GLY A 349 74.89 39.68 -7.59
C GLY A 349 75.99 40.30 -6.73
N ASP A 350 77.24 39.96 -7.05
CA ASP A 350 78.51 40.44 -6.49
C ASP A 350 78.95 39.97 -5.10
N ALA A 351 79.77 38.91 -5.11
CA ALA A 351 81.15 39.00 -4.59
C ALA A 351 81.94 37.72 -4.96
N ALA A 352 82.70 37.80 -6.05
CA ALA A 352 83.87 36.95 -6.26
C ALA A 352 85.03 37.52 -5.44
N ASP A 353 85.75 36.70 -4.68
CA ASP A 353 87.19 36.43 -4.85
C ASP A 353 87.86 35.85 -3.57
N GLN A 354 88.83 34.96 -3.81
CA GLN A 354 89.93 34.49 -2.94
C GLN A 354 89.68 33.52 -1.76
N GLY A 355 89.95 32.24 -2.04
CA GLY A 355 90.97 31.38 -1.41
C GLY A 355 90.97 31.17 0.11
N ASP A 356 90.82 29.92 0.56
CA ASP A 356 91.99 29.09 0.91
C ASP A 356 91.58 27.62 1.18
N MET A 357 92.48 26.73 0.82
CA MET A 357 92.37 25.28 0.86
C MET A 357 93.03 24.78 2.15
N VAL A 358 92.29 24.12 3.05
CA VAL A 358 92.92 23.32 4.13
C VAL A 358 92.34 21.93 4.18
N MET A 359 93.29 21.00 4.10
CA MET A 359 93.20 19.57 3.92
C MET A 359 92.67 18.82 5.15
N LEU A 360 92.09 17.65 4.83
CA LEU A 360 91.93 16.45 5.65
C LEU A 360 93.09 16.17 6.62
N HIS A 361 92.75 15.76 7.85
CA HIS A 361 93.33 14.71 8.72
C HIS A 361 92.40 14.66 9.96
N GLY A 362 91.91 13.55 10.52
CA GLY A 362 92.44 12.20 10.63
C GLY A 362 92.60 11.85 12.12
N GLY A 363 91.93 10.79 12.60
CA GLY A 363 92.17 10.12 13.89
C GLY A 363 91.30 10.63 15.05
N THR A 364 90.66 9.79 15.86
CA THR A 364 90.70 8.33 16.07
C THR A 364 89.38 7.84 16.62
#